data_AF-A0A7W1A3B1-F1
#
_entry.id   AF-A0A7W1A3B1-F1
#
_cell.length_a   1.000
_cell.length_b   1.000
_cell.length_c   1.000
_cell.angle_alpha   90.00
_cell.angle_beta   90.00
_cell.angle_gamma   90.00
#
_symmetry.space_group_name_H-M   'P 1'
#
loop_
_entity.id
_entity.type
_entity.pdbx_description
1 polymer ?
#
loop_
_entity_poly.entity_id
_entity_poly.type
_entity_poly.pdbx_seq_one_letter_code
_entity_poly.pdbx_strand_id
1 'polypeptide(L)'
;MGYLDGKSYAAKIAGCARCDRKAFEVASYIERELQVMIGEPSQDGRWIHDEEKFIDGAYRIRCLGCGDEAYASDDCPRCKHTVGLTEALAAPARVAIPKMCPKCKTTSLTVTATVPARVRTGEGQQTAPTQTARFGEPGFHVVSIACEGCDWTSKPPGCALCGH
;
A
#
# COMPACT_ATOMS: atom_id res chain seq x y z
N MET A 1 3.29 -13.67 16.81
CA MET A 1 3.81 -13.85 15.43
C MET A 1 4.53 -12.57 15.07
N GLY A 2 5.80 -12.65 14.67
CA GLY A 2 6.61 -11.47 14.35
C GLY A 2 6.26 -10.90 12.97
N TYR A 3 6.48 -9.60 12.79
CA TYR A 3 6.31 -8.92 11.50
C TYR A 3 7.27 -9.50 10.46
N LEU A 4 6.85 -9.45 9.21
CA LEU A 4 7.62 -10.01 8.10
C LEU A 4 8.83 -9.11 7.80
N ASP A 5 10.03 -9.55 8.18
CA ASP A 5 11.28 -8.94 7.72
C ASP A 5 11.73 -9.56 6.38
N GLY A 6 12.77 -8.98 5.76
CA GLY A 6 13.28 -9.47 4.47
C GLY A 6 13.71 -10.94 4.47
N LYS A 7 14.29 -11.42 5.59
CA LYS A 7 14.74 -12.80 5.73
C LYS A 7 13.55 -13.77 5.82
N SER A 8 12.55 -13.39 6.62
CA SER A 8 11.32 -14.14 6.82
C SER A 8 10.50 -14.18 5.54
N TYR A 9 10.38 -13.05 4.83
CA TYR A 9 9.77 -12.99 3.51
C TYR A 9 10.43 -13.96 2.53
N ALA A 10 11.76 -13.88 2.38
CA ALA A 10 12.51 -14.77 1.50
C ALA A 10 12.29 -16.25 1.84
N ALA A 11 12.26 -16.60 3.13
CA ALA A 11 11.96 -17.96 3.58
C ALA A 11 10.53 -18.41 3.21
N LYS A 12 9.53 -17.52 3.31
CA LYS A 12 8.14 -17.82 2.94
C LYS A 12 7.94 -18.07 1.46
N ILE A 13 8.73 -17.41 0.60
CA ILE A 13 8.62 -17.57 -0.86
C ILE A 13 9.64 -18.54 -1.48
N ALA A 14 10.52 -19.15 -0.66
CA ALA A 14 11.54 -20.09 -1.14
C ALA A 14 10.94 -21.40 -1.69
N GLY A 15 9.77 -21.81 -1.17
CA GLY A 15 9.03 -22.99 -1.57
C GLY A 15 7.82 -23.19 -0.66
N CYS A 16 6.67 -23.56 -1.23
CA CYS A 16 5.46 -23.78 -0.45
C CYS A 16 5.63 -25.03 0.40
N ALA A 17 5.44 -24.91 1.72
CA ALA A 17 5.54 -26.04 2.65
C ALA A 17 4.58 -27.21 2.33
N ARG A 18 3.51 -26.95 1.57
CA ARG A 18 2.50 -27.95 1.21
C ARG A 18 2.69 -28.60 -0.17
N CYS A 19 3.13 -27.85 -1.17
CA CYS A 19 3.22 -28.36 -2.55
C CYS A 19 4.55 -28.09 -3.27
N ASP A 20 5.54 -27.58 -2.54
CA ASP A 20 6.90 -27.26 -3.00
C ASP A 20 7.01 -26.24 -4.16
N ARG A 21 5.88 -25.73 -4.66
CA ARG A 21 5.88 -24.70 -5.71
C ARG A 21 6.45 -23.39 -5.19
N LYS A 22 7.14 -22.68 -6.08
CA LYS A 22 7.78 -21.38 -5.84
C LYS A 22 7.03 -20.20 -6.45
N ALA A 23 5.71 -20.35 -6.60
CA ALA A 23 4.84 -19.34 -7.18
C ALA A 23 3.86 -18.83 -6.12
N PHE A 24 3.89 -17.53 -5.81
CA PHE A 24 3.08 -16.92 -4.77
C PHE A 24 2.40 -15.63 -5.24
N GLU A 25 1.29 -15.31 -4.60
CA GLU A 25 0.66 -14.00 -4.66
C GLU A 25 0.87 -13.33 -3.30
N VAL A 26 1.49 -12.15 -3.32
CA VAL A 26 1.76 -11.33 -2.15
C VAL A 26 0.80 -10.15 -2.18
N ALA A 27 0.05 -9.97 -1.10
CA ALA A 27 -0.77 -8.79 -0.88
C ALA A 27 -0.07 -7.85 0.10
N SER A 28 0.11 -6.60 -0.31
CA SER A 28 0.87 -5.60 0.42
C SER A 28 0.26 -4.22 0.27
N TYR A 29 0.48 -3.35 1.25
CA TYR A 29 0.24 -1.91 1.12
C TYR A 29 1.49 -1.23 0.57
N ILE A 30 1.38 -0.61 -0.61
CA ILE A 30 2.50 -0.04 -1.34
C ILE A 30 2.29 1.47 -1.52
N GLU A 31 3.36 2.25 -1.40
CA GLU A 31 3.31 3.70 -1.63
C GLU A 31 3.24 4.05 -3.12
N ARG A 32 2.34 4.98 -3.43
CA ARG A 32 2.08 5.50 -4.78
C ARG A 32 2.05 7.02 -4.72
N GLU A 33 2.63 7.66 -5.71
CA GLU A 33 2.58 9.11 -5.90
C GLU A 33 1.67 9.45 -7.08
N LEU A 34 0.80 10.43 -6.88
CA LEU A 34 -0.17 10.92 -7.85
C LEU A 34 0.00 12.43 -8.00
N GLN A 35 -0.17 12.90 -9.23
CA GLN A 35 -0.48 14.31 -9.47
C GLN A 35 -2.00 14.46 -9.52
N VAL A 36 -2.51 15.42 -8.77
CA VAL A 36 -3.95 15.70 -8.66
C VAL A 36 -4.21 17.11 -9.15
N MET A 37 -5.18 17.26 -10.05
CA MET A 37 -5.68 18.56 -10.50
C MET A 37 -7.16 18.70 -10.18
N ILE A 38 -7.54 19.79 -9.50
CA ILE A 38 -8.95 20.07 -9.15
C ILE A 38 -9.59 18.94 -8.32
N GLY A 39 -8.77 18.23 -7.52
CA GLY A 39 -9.20 17.14 -6.65
C GLY A 39 -9.25 15.76 -7.32
N GLU A 40 -8.96 15.67 -8.61
CA GLU A 40 -8.94 14.41 -9.37
C GLU A 40 -7.52 14.03 -9.84
N PRO A 41 -7.15 12.74 -9.87
CA PRO A 41 -5.88 12.31 -10.44
C PRO A 41 -5.76 12.74 -11.91
N SER A 42 -4.69 13.44 -12.27
CA SER A 42 -4.40 13.79 -13.67
C SER A 42 -3.74 12.65 -14.45
N GLN A 43 -3.19 11.67 -13.73
CA GLN A 43 -2.52 10.49 -14.26
C GLN A 43 -2.73 9.30 -13.31
N ASP A 44 -2.42 8.10 -13.78
CA ASP A 44 -2.48 6.89 -12.94
C ASP A 44 -1.51 6.96 -11.75
N GLY A 45 -0.46 7.78 -11.83
CA GLY A 45 0.59 7.88 -10.80
C GLY A 45 1.69 6.85 -10.95
N ARG A 46 2.69 6.95 -10.08
CA ARG A 46 3.87 6.07 -10.08
C ARG A 46 4.03 5.39 -8.73
N TRP A 47 4.56 4.18 -8.77
CA TRP A 47 4.99 3.46 -7.58
C TRP A 47 6.25 4.11 -7.01
N ILE A 48 6.27 4.41 -5.71
CA ILE A 48 7.41 5.04 -5.03
C ILE A 48 7.92 4.20 -3.84
N HIS A 49 7.93 2.88 -4.03
CA HIS A 49 8.43 1.92 -3.05
C HIS A 49 9.79 1.37 -3.45
N ASP A 50 10.55 0.93 -2.46
CA ASP A 50 11.67 0.02 -2.60
C ASP A 50 11.22 -1.40 -2.17
N GLU A 51 12.10 -2.38 -2.32
CA GLU A 51 11.82 -3.77 -1.96
C GLU A 51 11.51 -3.94 -0.46
N GLU A 52 12.16 -3.15 0.40
CA GLU A 52 11.97 -3.21 1.85
C GLU A 52 10.57 -2.75 2.25
N LYS A 53 10.12 -1.60 1.73
CA LYS A 53 8.76 -1.07 1.93
C LYS A 53 7.67 -2.02 1.44
N PHE A 54 7.93 -2.75 0.35
CA PHE A 54 7.00 -3.76 -0.14
C PHE A 54 6.84 -4.92 0.86
N ILE A 55 7.94 -5.38 1.45
CA ILE A 55 7.97 -6.45 2.45
C ILE A 55 7.31 -5.99 3.75
N ASP A 56 7.63 -4.79 4.22
CA ASP A 56 7.06 -4.21 5.44
C ASP A 56 5.55 -4.01 5.36
N GLY A 57 5.06 -3.70 4.15
CA GLY A 57 3.64 -3.55 3.83
C GLY A 57 2.89 -4.87 3.67
N ALA A 58 3.59 -6.00 3.60
CA ALA A 58 2.99 -7.30 3.28
C ALA A 58 2.14 -7.82 4.45
N TYR A 59 0.91 -8.22 4.13
CA TYR A 59 -0.04 -8.76 5.10
C TYR A 59 -0.56 -10.15 4.72
N ARG A 60 -0.33 -10.61 3.48
CA ARG A 60 -0.68 -11.97 3.06
C ARG A 60 0.26 -12.49 1.98
N ILE A 61 0.65 -13.76 2.09
CA ILE A 61 1.40 -14.50 1.07
C ILE A 61 0.67 -15.83 0.84
N ARG A 62 0.18 -16.03 -0.39
CA ARG A 62 -0.58 -17.22 -0.76
C ARG A 62 0.12 -17.98 -1.88
N CYS A 63 0.28 -19.29 -1.73
CA CYS A 63 0.80 -20.14 -2.79
C CYS A 63 -0.20 -20.22 -3.95
N LEU A 64 0.26 -19.94 -5.17
CA LEU A 64 -0.54 -20.04 -6.40
C LEU A 64 -0.79 -21.49 -6.84
N GLY A 65 -0.01 -22.45 -6.33
CA GLY A 65 -0.15 -23.87 -6.63
C GLY A 65 -1.30 -24.55 -5.90
N CYS A 66 -1.28 -24.47 -4.57
CA CYS A 66 -2.24 -25.19 -3.72
C CYS A 66 -3.13 -24.27 -2.87
N GLY A 67 -2.98 -22.95 -2.98
CA GLY A 67 -3.78 -21.97 -2.25
C GLY A 67 -3.41 -21.78 -0.77
N ASP A 68 -2.36 -22.46 -0.29
CA ASP A 68 -1.91 -22.40 1.11
C ASP A 68 -1.40 -21.00 1.47
N GLU A 69 -1.74 -20.52 2.67
CA GLU A 69 -1.28 -19.22 3.18
C GLU A 69 0.05 -19.38 3.90
N ALA A 70 1.14 -19.07 3.20
CA ALA A 70 2.48 -19.09 3.78
C ALA A 70 2.63 -18.04 4.89
N TYR A 71 1.87 -16.94 4.80
CA TYR A 71 1.80 -15.87 5.79
C TYR A 71 0.46 -15.14 5.71
N ALA A 72 -0.09 -14.76 6.86
CA ALA A 72 -1.22 -13.87 6.99
C ALA A 72 -1.09 -13.08 8.31
N SER A 73 -1.47 -11.81 8.29
CA SER A 73 -1.59 -10.95 9.47
C SER A 73 -2.81 -10.07 9.35
N ASP A 74 -3.53 -9.87 10.46
CA ASP A 74 -4.66 -8.93 10.55
C ASP A 74 -4.24 -7.58 11.16
N ASP A 75 -2.98 -7.44 11.55
CA ASP A 75 -2.44 -6.20 12.09
C ASP A 75 -2.26 -5.15 11.00
N CYS A 76 -2.34 -3.86 11.36
CA CYS A 76 -2.06 -2.78 10.44
C CYS A 76 -0.61 -2.88 9.92
N PRO A 77 -0.38 -2.97 8.60
CA PRO A 77 0.98 -3.15 8.08
C PRO A 77 1.88 -1.93 8.34
N ARG A 78 1.30 -0.76 8.62
CA ARG A 78 2.06 0.48 8.87
C ARG A 78 2.40 0.73 10.35
N CYS A 79 1.40 0.79 11.23
CA CYS A 79 1.63 1.09 12.66
C CYS A 79 1.57 -0.15 13.57
N LYS A 80 1.27 -1.32 13.00
CA LYS A 80 1.19 -2.60 13.72
C LYS A 80 0.10 -2.70 14.79
N HIS A 81 -0.89 -1.81 14.74
CA HIS A 81 -2.08 -1.91 15.56
C HIS A 81 -2.81 -3.23 15.27
N THR A 82 -3.18 -3.95 16.34
CA THR A 82 -3.85 -5.25 16.24
C THR A 82 -5.20 -5.14 15.56
N VAL A 83 -5.52 -6.05 14.64
CA VAL A 83 -6.77 -6.03 13.84
C VAL A 83 -6.93 -4.76 12.97
N GLY A 84 -5.88 -3.94 12.82
CA GLY A 84 -5.95 -2.70 12.04
C GLY A 84 -6.02 -2.91 10.52
N LEU A 85 -5.79 -4.12 10.01
CA LEU A 85 -5.86 -4.40 8.57
C LEU A 85 -7.30 -4.36 8.06
N THR A 86 -8.26 -4.95 8.79
CA THR A 86 -9.66 -4.99 8.37
C THR A 86 -10.21 -3.58 8.20
N GLU A 87 -9.88 -2.68 9.14
CA GLU A 87 -10.23 -1.27 9.03
C GLU A 87 -9.51 -0.60 7.86
N ALA A 88 -8.22 -0.83 7.69
CA ALA A 88 -7.45 -0.28 6.58
C ALA A 88 -8.07 -0.67 5.22
N LEU A 89 -8.50 -1.91 5.03
CA LEU A 89 -9.06 -2.37 3.75
C LEU A 89 -10.48 -1.83 3.50
N ALA A 90 -11.27 -1.57 4.54
CA ALA A 90 -12.67 -1.20 4.42
C ALA A 90 -12.95 0.32 4.57
N ALA A 91 -12.02 1.08 5.13
CA ALA A 91 -12.20 2.50 5.37
C ALA A 91 -11.84 3.35 4.13
N PRO A 92 -12.54 4.47 3.90
CA PRO A 92 -12.11 5.49 2.96
C PRO A 92 -10.87 6.25 3.48
N ALA A 93 -10.22 7.00 2.60
CA ALA A 93 -9.12 7.89 2.97
C ALA A 93 -9.53 8.86 4.08
N ARG A 94 -8.67 9.02 5.09
CA ARG A 94 -8.91 9.90 6.25
C ARG A 94 -8.68 11.37 5.99
N VAL A 95 -8.06 11.71 4.86
CA VAL A 95 -7.80 13.08 4.43
C VAL A 95 -8.54 13.34 3.13
N ALA A 96 -9.40 14.36 3.13
CA ALA A 96 -9.99 14.86 1.91
C ALA A 96 -8.96 15.62 1.10
N ILE A 97 -8.87 15.32 -0.20
CA ILE A 97 -7.96 16.02 -1.10
C ILE A 97 -8.66 17.30 -1.58
N PRO A 98 -8.11 18.49 -1.30
CA PRO A 98 -8.75 19.73 -1.69
C PRO A 98 -8.63 19.95 -3.21
N LYS A 99 -9.63 20.61 -3.80
CA LYS A 99 -9.59 20.99 -5.23
C LYS A 99 -8.47 21.98 -5.56
N MET A 100 -8.03 22.76 -4.58
CA MET A 100 -6.99 23.77 -4.72
C MET A 100 -6.16 23.82 -3.45
N CYS A 101 -4.90 24.23 -3.57
CA CYS A 101 -4.06 24.53 -2.43
C CYS A 101 -4.75 25.58 -1.53
N PRO A 102 -4.99 25.29 -0.24
CA PRO A 102 -5.63 26.24 0.66
C PRO A 102 -4.86 27.57 0.81
N LYS A 103 -3.53 27.53 0.64
CA LYS A 103 -2.61 28.66 0.80
C LYS A 103 -2.45 29.51 -0.46
N CYS A 104 -1.99 28.94 -1.59
CA CYS A 104 -1.69 29.70 -2.82
C CYS A 104 -2.70 29.53 -3.96
N LYS A 105 -3.76 28.74 -3.77
CA LYS A 105 -4.85 28.50 -4.74
C LYS A 105 -4.45 27.81 -6.05
N THR A 106 -3.23 27.30 -6.20
CA THR A 106 -2.90 26.41 -7.33
C THR A 106 -3.82 25.19 -7.33
N THR A 107 -4.17 24.70 -8.53
CA THR A 107 -5.02 23.52 -8.72
C THR A 107 -4.25 22.22 -8.74
N SER A 108 -2.92 22.27 -8.87
CA SER A 108 -2.05 21.09 -8.92
C SER A 108 -1.46 20.76 -7.56
N LEU A 109 -1.66 19.52 -7.11
CA LEU A 109 -1.16 18.99 -5.84
C LEU A 109 -0.53 17.63 -6.07
N THR A 110 0.59 17.38 -5.39
CA THR A 110 1.19 16.04 -5.32
C THR A 110 0.61 15.31 -4.13
N VAL A 111 0.13 14.08 -4.35
CA VAL A 111 -0.44 13.21 -3.32
C VAL A 111 0.38 11.94 -3.21
N THR A 112 0.92 11.68 -2.03
CA THR A 112 1.46 10.37 -1.67
C THR A 112 0.37 9.58 -0.98
N ALA A 113 0.07 8.40 -1.49
CA ALA A 113 -0.89 7.47 -0.94
C ALA A 113 -0.24 6.11 -0.68
N THR A 114 -0.86 5.32 0.18
CA THR A 114 -0.57 3.90 0.33
C THR A 114 -1.80 3.12 -0.10
N VAL A 115 -1.59 2.11 -0.95
CA VAL A 115 -2.67 1.39 -1.62
C VAL A 115 -2.48 -0.12 -1.51
N PRO A 116 -3.55 -0.90 -1.33
CA PRO A 116 -3.45 -2.35 -1.32
C PRO A 116 -3.17 -2.82 -2.74
N ALA A 117 -2.14 -3.63 -2.90
CA ALA A 117 -1.68 -4.13 -4.17
C ALA A 117 -1.33 -5.62 -4.09
N ARG A 118 -1.34 -6.26 -5.26
CA ARG A 118 -0.92 -7.65 -5.45
C ARG A 118 0.31 -7.72 -6.34
N VAL A 119 1.28 -8.52 -5.92
CA VAL A 119 2.47 -8.89 -6.69
C VAL A 119 2.49 -10.41 -6.79
N ARG A 120 2.72 -10.94 -7.99
CA ARG A 120 2.95 -12.37 -8.18
C ARG A 120 4.44 -12.63 -8.27
N THR A 121 4.88 -13.66 -7.58
CA THR A 121 6.26 -14.17 -7.61
C THR A 121 6.26 -15.54 -8.28
N GLY A 122 7.33 -15.88 -9.00
CA GLY A 122 7.51 -17.18 -9.64
C GLY A 122 8.88 -17.30 -10.28
N GLU A 123 9.59 -18.41 -10.01
CA GLU A 123 10.90 -18.71 -10.65
C GLU A 123 11.94 -17.58 -10.50
N GLY A 124 11.91 -16.85 -9.38
CA GLY A 124 12.82 -15.72 -9.12
C GLY A 124 12.40 -14.39 -9.78
N GLN A 125 11.28 -14.36 -10.50
CA GLN A 125 10.71 -13.15 -11.06
C GLN A 125 9.54 -12.62 -10.23
N GLN A 126 9.33 -11.31 -10.29
CA GLN A 126 8.19 -10.61 -9.68
C GLN A 126 7.47 -9.79 -10.75
N THR A 127 6.15 -9.82 -10.74
CA THR A 127 5.34 -8.93 -11.59
C THR A 127 5.34 -7.51 -11.04
N ALA A 128 5.09 -6.52 -11.89
CA ALA A 128 4.74 -5.19 -11.42
C ALA A 128 3.52 -5.25 -10.46
N PRO A 129 3.46 -4.39 -9.43
CA PRO A 129 2.32 -4.36 -8.53
C PRO A 129 1.03 -3.96 -9.24
N THR A 130 -0.05 -4.67 -8.94
CA THR A 130 -1.40 -4.33 -9.39
C THR A 130 -2.22 -3.83 -8.21
N GLN A 131 -2.68 -2.58 -8.28
CA GLN A 131 -3.53 -2.02 -7.22
C GLN A 131 -4.89 -2.72 -7.18
N THR A 132 -5.43 -2.86 -5.97
CA THR A 132 -6.74 -3.48 -5.71
C THR A 132 -7.79 -2.49 -5.21
N ALA A 133 -7.37 -1.27 -4.87
CA ALA A 133 -8.24 -0.13 -4.62
C ALA A 133 -7.75 1.08 -5.43
N ARG A 134 -8.68 1.82 -6.01
CA ARG A 134 -8.41 3.04 -6.79
C ARG A 134 -8.60 4.29 -5.95
N PHE A 135 -8.22 5.42 -6.52
CA PHE A 135 -8.44 6.73 -5.91
C PHE A 135 -9.92 6.91 -5.51
N GLY A 136 -10.15 7.29 -4.26
CA GLY A 136 -11.48 7.48 -3.69
C GLY A 136 -12.20 6.20 -3.24
N GLU A 137 -11.67 5.01 -3.55
CA GLU A 137 -12.23 3.74 -3.09
C GLU A 137 -11.73 3.39 -1.68
N PRO A 138 -12.52 2.61 -0.89
CA PRO A 138 -12.05 2.03 0.36
C PRO A 138 -10.74 1.26 0.19
N GLY A 139 -9.84 1.39 1.16
CA GLY A 139 -8.50 0.82 1.08
C GLY A 139 -7.44 1.76 0.48
N PHE A 140 -7.83 2.79 -0.27
CA PHE A 140 -6.91 3.81 -0.75
C PHE A 140 -6.69 4.88 0.32
N HIS A 141 -5.45 5.05 0.81
CA HIS A 141 -5.17 5.97 1.93
C HIS A 141 -4.15 7.03 1.59
N VAL A 142 -4.53 8.29 1.79
CA VAL A 142 -3.62 9.44 1.62
C VAL A 142 -2.66 9.52 2.80
N VAL A 143 -1.36 9.52 2.51
CA VAL A 143 -0.26 9.65 3.48
C VAL A 143 0.17 11.11 3.60
N SER A 144 0.26 11.82 2.47
CA SER A 144 0.55 13.24 2.45
C SER A 144 0.06 13.92 1.18
N ILE A 145 -0.26 15.21 1.31
CA ILE A 145 -0.55 16.12 0.21
C ILE A 145 0.51 17.22 0.26
N ALA A 146 1.09 17.58 -0.87
CA ALA A 146 2.08 18.64 -1.00
C ALA A 146 1.73 19.57 -2.16
N CYS A 147 1.94 20.87 -1.94
CA CYS A 147 1.81 21.90 -2.96
C CYS A 147 3.20 22.46 -3.32
N GLU A 148 3.70 22.15 -4.51
CA GLU A 148 5.01 22.61 -4.98
C GLU A 148 5.11 24.15 -5.09
N GLY A 149 3.99 24.86 -5.31
CA GLY A 149 4.02 26.31 -5.45
C GLY A 149 4.19 27.12 -4.16
N CYS A 150 4.03 26.53 -2.97
CA CYS A 150 4.11 27.30 -1.71
C CYS A 150 4.47 26.48 -0.45
N ASP A 151 4.92 25.25 -0.66
CA ASP A 151 5.33 24.26 0.36
C ASP A 151 4.25 23.93 1.41
N TRP A 152 2.98 24.20 1.09
CA TRP A 152 1.89 23.75 1.94
C TRP A 152 1.80 22.23 1.91
N THR A 153 1.67 21.61 3.09
CA THR A 153 1.52 20.17 3.24
C THR A 153 0.35 19.83 4.16
N SER A 154 -0.23 18.64 3.97
CA SER A 154 -1.25 18.06 4.84
C SER A 154 -1.02 16.56 5.00
N LYS A 155 -1.32 16.03 6.19
CA LYS A 155 -1.17 14.61 6.56
C LYS A 155 -2.36 14.20 7.44
N PRO A 156 -2.76 12.91 7.42
CA PRO A 156 -3.76 12.42 8.35
C PRO A 156 -3.26 12.54 9.80
N PRO A 157 -4.15 12.76 10.77
CA PRO A 157 -3.83 12.51 12.16
C PRO A 157 -3.65 10.99 12.39
N GLY A 158 -2.59 10.61 13.10
CA GLY A 158 -2.28 9.20 13.38
C GLY A 158 -1.87 8.40 12.14
N CYS A 159 -2.07 7.09 12.18
CA CYS A 159 -1.75 6.20 11.07
C CYS A 159 -2.66 6.46 9.86
N ALA A 160 -2.07 6.66 8.68
CA ALA A 160 -2.84 6.86 7.44
C ALA A 160 -3.81 5.71 7.12
N LEU A 161 -3.49 4.47 7.52
CA LEU A 161 -4.30 3.29 7.26
C LEU A 161 -5.47 3.15 8.26
N CYS A 162 -5.15 3.00 9.54
CA CYS A 162 -6.13 2.66 10.59
C CYS A 162 -6.42 3.80 11.57
N GLY A 163 -5.76 4.95 11.47
CA GLY A 163 -6.04 6.15 12.28
C GLY A 163 -5.58 6.11 13.73
N HIS A 164 -4.92 5.04 14.16
CA HIS A 164 -4.29 4.90 15.48
C HIS A 164 -2.94 5.63 15.56
#